data_AF-A0A255QTN2-F1
#
_entry.id   AF-A0A255QTN2-F1
#
_cell.length_a   1.000
_cell.length_b   1.000
_cell.length_c   1.000
_cell.angle_alpha   90.00
_cell.angle_beta   90.00
_cell.angle_gamma   90.00
#
_symmetry.space_group_name_H-M   'P 1'
#
loop_
_entity.id
_entity.type
_entity.pdbx_description
1 polymer ?
#
loop_
_entity_poly.entity_id
_entity_poly.type
_entity_poly.pdbx_seq_one_letter_code
_entity_poly.pdbx_strand_id
1 'polypeptide(L)'
;MKMENPDEVSREFKRIFQSLVGFINIIGAQEGNRQLELDLDKLDGGAQLVISRFVPEREDEGSTDAPIVFNFSPTLGFSGDRLVLASTTDLAKRLTVSEEPASSETQANTQLLLSADVLQKVVVDNRSQLVAQNMLEEGNSLEEAQATIDFITNMIGYFKSAKVTFGPSAGKLKLAVDVEVNTDQTDLVSE
;
A
#
# COMPACT_ATOMS: atom_id res chain seq x y z
N MET A 1 13.51 -1.66 -3.04
CA MET A 1 14.67 -1.19 -2.24
C MET A 1 15.88 -2.03 -2.60
N LYS A 2 17.09 -1.45 -2.65
CA LYS A 2 18.34 -2.19 -2.87
C LYS A 2 18.98 -2.53 -1.52
N MET A 3 19.44 -3.76 -1.36
CA MET A 3 20.04 -4.31 -0.14
C MET A 3 21.56 -4.30 -0.29
N GLU A 4 22.28 -3.87 0.75
CA GLU A 4 23.75 -3.85 0.76
C GLU A 4 24.33 -5.26 0.96
N ASN A 5 23.75 -6.03 1.89
CA ASN A 5 24.07 -7.44 2.15
C ASN A 5 22.84 -8.34 1.89
N PRO A 6 22.56 -8.72 0.62
CA PRO A 6 21.31 -9.38 0.25
C PRO A 6 20.99 -10.64 1.06
N ASP A 7 21.98 -11.51 1.33
CA ASP A 7 21.75 -12.80 2.01
C ASP A 7 21.34 -12.63 3.49
N GLU A 8 22.00 -11.73 4.20
CA GLU A 8 21.74 -11.44 5.62
C GLU A 8 20.43 -10.67 5.77
N VAL A 9 20.29 -9.57 5.01
CA VAL A 9 19.14 -8.68 5.05
C VAL A 9 17.88 -9.44 4.62
N SER A 10 17.95 -10.30 3.60
CA SER A 10 16.78 -11.09 3.18
C SER A 10 16.29 -12.03 4.29
N ARG A 11 17.23 -12.67 5.00
CA ARG A 11 16.90 -13.55 6.12
C ARG A 11 16.26 -12.78 7.27
N GLU A 12 16.79 -11.61 7.57
CA GLU A 12 16.26 -10.74 8.62
C GLU A 12 14.86 -10.24 8.28
N PHE A 13 14.65 -9.67 7.10
CA PHE A 13 13.34 -9.18 6.67
C PHE A 13 12.30 -10.28 6.57
N LYS A 14 12.69 -11.47 6.10
CA LYS A 14 11.82 -12.65 6.13
C LYS A 14 11.36 -12.97 7.55
N ARG A 15 12.29 -12.98 8.52
CA ARG A 15 11.97 -13.21 9.93
C ARG A 15 11.05 -12.12 10.47
N ILE A 16 11.36 -10.84 10.23
CA ILE A 16 10.54 -9.70 10.68
C ILE A 16 9.11 -9.82 10.13
N PHE A 17 8.97 -10.11 8.85
CA PHE A 17 7.68 -10.26 8.19
C PHE A 17 6.88 -11.44 8.79
N GLN A 18 7.53 -12.59 8.98
CA GLN A 18 6.89 -13.74 9.63
C GLN A 18 6.46 -13.44 11.07
N SER A 19 7.30 -12.73 11.84
CA SER A 19 6.97 -12.31 13.20
C SER A 19 5.81 -11.31 13.23
N LEU A 20 5.76 -10.36 12.30
CA LEU A 20 4.65 -9.42 12.15
C LEU A 20 3.34 -10.16 11.87
N VAL A 21 3.34 -11.09 10.92
CA VAL A 21 2.15 -11.90 10.61
C VAL A 21 1.73 -12.74 11.82
N GLY A 22 2.68 -13.34 12.53
CA GLY A 22 2.41 -14.06 13.78
C GLY A 22 1.78 -13.17 14.85
N PHE A 23 2.25 -11.93 15.00
CA PHE A 23 1.68 -10.96 15.94
C PHE A 23 0.25 -10.55 15.55
N ILE A 24 0.01 -10.28 14.26
CA ILE A 24 -1.35 -10.00 13.74
C ILE A 24 -2.28 -11.17 14.04
N ASN A 25 -1.83 -12.41 13.87
CA ASN A 25 -2.64 -13.60 14.19
C ASN A 25 -2.97 -13.73 15.68
N ILE A 26 -2.04 -13.36 16.58
CA ILE A 26 -2.28 -13.39 18.02
C ILE A 26 -3.36 -12.36 18.40
N ILE A 27 -3.25 -11.12 17.92
CA ILE A 27 -4.26 -10.09 18.15
C ILE A 27 -5.59 -10.52 17.53
N GLY A 28 -5.55 -10.97 16.28
CA GLY A 28 -6.74 -11.41 15.57
C GLY A 28 -7.48 -12.52 16.31
N ALA A 29 -6.76 -13.51 16.83
CA ALA A 29 -7.37 -14.58 17.63
C ALA A 29 -8.00 -14.08 18.94
N GLN A 30 -7.47 -13.03 19.57
CA GLN A 30 -8.06 -12.42 20.77
C GLN A 30 -9.36 -11.65 20.45
N GLU A 31 -9.41 -11.04 19.27
CA GLU A 31 -10.55 -10.26 18.79
C GLU A 31 -11.60 -11.09 18.02
N GLY A 32 -11.36 -12.39 17.84
CA GLY A 32 -12.20 -13.28 17.03
C GLY A 32 -12.09 -13.05 15.52
N ASN A 33 -11.03 -12.37 15.07
CA ASN A 33 -10.72 -12.12 13.67
C ASN A 33 -10.03 -13.32 13.01
N ARG A 34 -10.14 -13.38 11.68
CA ARG A 34 -9.52 -14.42 10.85
C ARG A 34 -8.00 -14.37 10.90
N GLN A 35 -7.37 -15.52 10.76
CA GLN A 35 -5.92 -15.65 10.77
C GLN A 35 -5.34 -15.58 9.35
N LEU A 36 -4.13 -15.05 9.27
CA LEU A 36 -3.28 -15.06 8.09
C LEU A 36 -2.51 -16.38 8.02
N GLU A 37 -2.55 -17.03 6.85
CA GLU A 37 -1.61 -18.06 6.48
C GLU A 37 -0.34 -17.45 5.88
N LEU A 38 0.79 -18.13 6.08
CA LEU A 38 2.06 -17.81 5.46
C LEU A 38 2.42 -18.88 4.43
N ASP A 39 2.80 -18.45 3.24
CA ASP A 39 3.28 -19.32 2.16
C ASP A 39 4.62 -18.84 1.62
N LEU A 40 5.36 -19.76 1.00
CA LEU A 40 6.65 -19.52 0.35
C LEU A 40 6.58 -19.97 -1.10
N ASP A 41 6.69 -19.01 -2.01
CA ASP A 41 6.71 -19.27 -3.45
C ASP A 41 8.10 -18.95 -4.02
N LYS A 42 8.52 -19.71 -5.03
CA LYS A 42 9.77 -19.48 -5.76
C LYS A 42 9.43 -19.22 -7.21
N LEU A 43 9.86 -18.09 -7.72
CA LEU A 43 9.68 -17.72 -9.12
C LEU A 43 10.88 -18.18 -9.95
N ASP A 44 10.66 -18.25 -11.26
CA ASP A 44 11.74 -18.46 -12.23
C ASP A 44 12.81 -17.36 -12.09
N GLY A 45 14.08 -17.74 -12.25
CA GLY A 45 15.22 -16.83 -12.05
C GLY A 45 15.70 -16.69 -10.60
N GLY A 46 15.19 -17.51 -9.67
CA GLY A 46 15.71 -17.60 -8.29
C GLY A 46 15.10 -16.58 -7.32
N ALA A 47 14.11 -15.81 -7.76
CA ALA A 47 13.35 -14.91 -6.91
C ALA A 47 12.45 -15.70 -5.93
N GLN A 48 12.26 -15.15 -4.74
CA GLN A 48 11.49 -15.78 -3.66
C GLN A 48 10.42 -14.83 -3.14
N LEU A 49 9.26 -15.38 -2.79
CA LEU A 49 8.16 -14.64 -2.18
C LEU A 49 7.82 -15.23 -0.82
N VAL A 50 7.50 -14.37 0.14
CA VAL A 50 6.86 -14.70 1.41
C VAL A 50 5.48 -14.06 1.37
N ILE A 51 4.47 -14.89 1.23
CA ILE A 51 3.10 -14.48 0.97
C ILE A 51 2.31 -14.61 2.27
N SER A 52 1.46 -13.63 2.56
CA SER A 52 0.44 -13.74 3.60
C SER A 52 -0.96 -13.55 3.01
N ARG A 53 -1.94 -14.31 3.49
CA ARG A 53 -3.35 -14.20 3.05
C ARG A 53 -4.29 -14.63 4.16
N PHE A 54 -5.48 -14.02 4.24
CA PHE A 54 -6.51 -14.48 5.16
C PHE A 54 -7.12 -15.79 4.67
N VAL A 55 -7.36 -16.70 5.59
CA VAL A 55 -8.06 -17.96 5.30
C VAL A 55 -9.57 -17.71 5.39
N PRO A 56 -10.33 -17.90 4.30
CA PRO A 56 -11.79 -17.84 4.38
C PRO A 56 -12.31 -19.02 5.20
N GLU A 57 -13.33 -18.75 6.02
CA GLU A 57 -14.03 -19.81 6.71
C GLU A 57 -15.02 -20.49 5.75
N ARG A 58 -15.50 -21.69 6.08
CA ARG A 58 -16.45 -22.42 5.22
C ARG A 58 -17.71 -21.63 4.89
N GLU A 59 -18.11 -20.74 5.79
CA GLU A 59 -19.30 -19.89 5.64
C GLU A 59 -19.06 -18.71 4.67
N ASP A 60 -17.80 -18.38 4.38
CA ASP A 60 -17.41 -17.30 3.47
C ASP A 60 -17.33 -17.75 1.99
N GLU A 61 -17.32 -19.06 1.72
CA GLU A 61 -17.18 -19.60 0.37
C GLU A 61 -18.36 -19.19 -0.53
N GLY A 62 -18.11 -18.26 -1.47
CA GLY A 62 -19.12 -17.76 -2.41
C GLY A 62 -19.99 -16.62 -1.87
N SER A 63 -19.66 -16.06 -0.71
CA SER A 63 -20.34 -14.87 -0.18
C SER A 63 -20.10 -13.65 -1.07
N THR A 64 -21.17 -12.90 -1.37
CA THR A 64 -21.09 -11.59 -2.04
C THR A 64 -20.82 -10.44 -1.06
N ASP A 65 -20.74 -10.73 0.24
CA ASP A 65 -20.49 -9.77 1.32
C ASP A 65 -19.16 -10.08 2.06
N ALA A 66 -18.18 -10.57 1.30
CA ALA A 66 -16.89 -10.94 1.86
C ALA A 66 -16.14 -9.69 2.38
N PRO A 67 -15.59 -9.73 3.60
CA PRO A 67 -14.77 -8.66 4.15
C PRO A 67 -13.63 -8.20 3.22
N ILE A 68 -13.41 -6.89 3.15
CA ILE A 68 -12.41 -6.27 2.25
C ILE A 68 -10.98 -6.81 2.45
N VAL A 69 -10.67 -7.35 3.64
CA VAL A 69 -9.36 -7.93 3.97
C VAL A 69 -8.96 -9.07 3.03
N PHE A 70 -9.92 -9.74 2.39
CA PHE A 70 -9.67 -10.80 1.41
C PHE A 70 -9.11 -10.29 0.08
N ASN A 71 -9.20 -8.98 -0.20
CA ASN A 71 -8.58 -8.36 -1.37
C ASN A 71 -7.07 -8.13 -1.18
N PHE A 72 -6.56 -8.35 0.03
CA PHE A 72 -5.16 -8.12 0.37
C PHE A 72 -4.42 -9.43 0.57
N SER A 73 -3.23 -9.48 -0.02
CA SER A 73 -2.27 -10.57 0.19
C SER A 73 -0.88 -9.95 0.37
N PRO A 74 -0.62 -9.28 1.51
CA PRO A 74 0.67 -8.64 1.75
C PRO A 74 1.80 -9.62 1.49
N THR A 75 2.73 -9.23 0.62
CA THR A 75 3.74 -10.14 0.09
C THR A 75 5.09 -9.45 0.08
N LEU A 76 6.10 -10.15 0.59
CA LEU A 76 7.50 -9.76 0.55
C LEU A 76 8.22 -10.54 -0.55
N GLY A 77 8.78 -9.85 -1.54
CA GLY A 77 9.53 -10.42 -2.65
C GLY A 77 11.02 -10.10 -2.60
N PHE A 78 11.85 -11.07 -2.97
CA PHE A 78 13.30 -10.98 -3.03
C PHE A 78 13.78 -11.33 -4.44
N SER A 79 14.59 -10.46 -5.05
CA SER A 79 15.17 -10.65 -6.39
C SER A 79 16.58 -10.07 -6.44
N GLY A 80 17.59 -10.94 -6.30
CA GLY A 80 18.98 -10.53 -6.16
C GLY A 80 19.18 -9.64 -4.93
N ASP A 81 19.60 -8.40 -5.15
CA ASP A 81 19.75 -7.39 -4.11
C ASP A 81 18.48 -6.55 -3.89
N ARG A 82 17.36 -6.85 -4.54
CA ARG A 82 16.12 -6.09 -4.42
C ARG A 82 15.14 -6.73 -3.45
N LEU A 83 14.59 -5.89 -2.59
CA LEU A 83 13.45 -6.18 -1.72
C LEU A 83 12.21 -5.43 -2.21
N VAL A 84 11.10 -6.16 -2.31
CA VAL A 84 9.78 -5.66 -2.70
C VAL A 84 8.79 -5.98 -1.58
N LEU A 85 8.05 -4.99 -1.11
CA LEU A 85 6.89 -5.19 -0.24
C LEU A 85 5.67 -4.66 -1.00
N ALA A 86 4.64 -5.49 -1.16
CA ALA A 86 3.42 -5.11 -1.85
C ALA A 86 2.18 -5.59 -1.08
N SER A 87 1.06 -4.93 -1.33
CA SER A 87 -0.25 -5.26 -0.75
C SER A 87 -0.91 -6.49 -1.36
N THR A 88 -0.46 -6.93 -2.54
CA THR A 88 -0.95 -8.13 -3.23
C THR A 88 0.20 -8.99 -3.75
N THR A 89 -0.03 -10.29 -3.82
CA THR A 89 0.93 -11.26 -4.39
C THR A 89 1.19 -11.00 -5.88
N ASP A 90 0.17 -10.63 -6.65
CA ASP A 90 0.34 -10.32 -8.09
C ASP A 90 1.26 -9.12 -8.30
N LEU A 91 1.04 -8.04 -7.54
CA LEU A 91 1.89 -6.86 -7.60
C LEU A 91 3.33 -7.18 -7.17
N ALA A 92 3.51 -7.94 -6.08
CA ALA A 92 4.83 -8.40 -5.67
C ALA A 92 5.52 -9.21 -6.77
N LYS A 93 4.82 -10.17 -7.40
CA LYS A 93 5.34 -10.98 -8.52
C LYS A 93 5.83 -10.09 -9.65
N ARG A 94 4.98 -9.19 -10.13
CA ARG A 94 5.30 -8.29 -11.24
C ARG A 94 6.52 -7.41 -10.94
N LEU A 95 6.58 -6.82 -9.74
CA LEU A 95 7.69 -5.95 -9.34
C LEU A 95 8.99 -6.72 -9.09
N THR A 96 8.91 -7.96 -8.63
CA THR A 96 10.07 -8.80 -8.32
C THR A 96 10.74 -9.34 -9.60
N VAL A 97 9.95 -9.62 -10.64
CA VAL A 97 10.42 -10.15 -11.94
C VAL A 97 10.74 -9.03 -12.94
N SER A 98 10.26 -7.80 -12.73
CA SER A 98 10.57 -6.68 -13.62
C SER A 98 12.07 -6.37 -13.62
N GLU A 99 12.67 -6.26 -14.80
CA GLU A 99 14.03 -5.75 -14.97
C GLU A 99 14.09 -4.27 -14.54
N GLU A 100 15.25 -3.84 -14.03
CA GLU A 100 15.44 -2.42 -13.72
C GLU A 100 15.22 -1.58 -14.99
N PRO A 101 14.45 -0.48 -14.95
CA PRO A 101 14.50 0.49 -16.03
C PRO A 101 15.94 0.97 -16.15
N ALA A 102 16.48 0.91 -17.37
CA ALA A 102 17.85 1.31 -17.69
C ALA A 102 18.21 2.64 -17.02
N SER A 103 19.17 2.59 -16.09
CA SER A 103 19.86 3.72 -15.46
C SER A 103 19.02 4.99 -15.33
N SER A 104 18.17 5.05 -14.30
CA SER A 104 17.67 6.35 -13.85
C SER A 104 18.88 7.12 -13.29
N GLU A 105 19.33 8.17 -13.98
CA GLU A 105 20.46 9.05 -13.56
C GLU A 105 20.23 9.75 -12.21
N THR A 106 19.07 9.52 -11.58
CA THR A 106 18.72 10.05 -10.28
C THR A 106 19.10 9.03 -9.20
N GLN A 107 20.20 9.30 -8.50
CA GLN A 107 20.62 8.59 -7.29
C GLN A 107 19.68 8.94 -6.12
N ALA A 108 18.40 8.60 -6.25
CA ALA A 108 17.38 8.83 -5.23
C ALA A 108 17.33 7.62 -4.28
N ASN A 109 17.48 7.88 -2.99
CA ASN A 109 17.37 6.85 -1.95
C ASN A 109 15.90 6.57 -1.58
N THR A 110 15.04 7.57 -1.76
CA THR A 110 13.60 7.46 -1.50
C THR A 110 12.82 8.14 -2.62
N GLN A 111 11.79 7.45 -3.12
CA GLN A 111 10.82 8.01 -4.04
C GLN A 111 9.42 7.70 -3.51
N LEU A 112 8.58 8.73 -3.41
CA LEU A 112 7.17 8.61 -3.11
C LEU A 112 6.40 9.11 -4.33
N LEU A 113 5.42 8.33 -4.76
CA LEU A 113 4.51 8.69 -5.84
C LEU A 113 3.08 8.55 -5.33
N LEU A 114 2.31 9.63 -5.45
CA LEU A 114 0.90 9.69 -5.15
C LEU A 114 0.14 9.92 -6.45
N SER A 115 -0.78 9.01 -6.77
CA SER A 115 -1.74 9.14 -7.88
C SER A 115 -3.09 9.53 -7.29
N ALA A 116 -3.42 10.81 -7.39
CA ALA A 116 -4.57 11.38 -6.70
C ALA A 116 -5.91 10.97 -7.34
N ASP A 117 -5.91 10.70 -8.65
CA ASP A 117 -7.06 10.16 -9.38
C ASP A 117 -7.49 8.78 -8.86
N VAL A 118 -6.53 7.87 -8.69
CA VAL A 118 -6.78 6.52 -8.15
C VAL A 118 -7.23 6.62 -6.70
N LEU A 119 -6.56 7.46 -5.90
CA LEU A 119 -6.91 7.63 -4.50
C LEU A 119 -8.32 8.23 -4.32
N GLN A 120 -8.66 9.25 -5.10
CA GLN A 120 -9.99 9.86 -5.08
C GLN A 120 -11.06 8.82 -5.40
N LYS A 121 -10.83 8.01 -6.45
CA LYS A 121 -11.76 6.95 -6.84
C LYS A 121 -11.95 5.93 -5.72
N VAL A 122 -10.87 5.48 -5.08
CA VAL A 122 -10.95 4.53 -3.95
C VAL A 122 -11.76 5.10 -2.78
N VAL A 123 -11.55 6.38 -2.43
CA VAL A 123 -12.32 7.03 -1.36
C VAL A 123 -13.80 7.16 -1.72
N VAL A 124 -14.12 7.52 -2.97
CA VAL A 124 -15.50 7.63 -3.46
C VAL A 124 -16.19 6.25 -3.48
N ASP A 125 -15.53 5.23 -4.02
CA ASP A 125 -16.05 3.87 -4.13
C ASP A 125 -16.35 3.26 -2.76
N ASN A 126 -15.64 3.70 -1.71
CA ASN A 126 -15.79 3.19 -0.34
C ASN A 126 -16.40 4.22 0.63
N ARG A 127 -17.01 5.31 0.13
CA ARG A 127 -17.48 6.44 0.95
C ARG A 127 -18.42 6.01 2.07
N SER A 128 -19.40 5.16 1.78
CA SER A 128 -20.38 4.68 2.76
C SER A 128 -19.72 3.94 3.93
N GLN A 129 -18.73 3.10 3.62
CA GLN A 129 -17.98 2.34 4.63
C GLN A 129 -17.09 3.26 5.47
N LEU A 130 -16.42 4.24 4.86
CA LEU A 130 -15.58 5.20 5.58
C LEU A 130 -16.38 6.10 6.52
N VAL A 131 -17.58 6.53 6.09
CA VAL A 131 -18.51 7.28 6.94
C VAL A 131 -18.96 6.42 8.13
N ALA A 132 -19.35 5.17 7.88
CA ALA A 132 -19.75 4.26 8.95
C ALA A 132 -18.61 4.01 9.96
N GLN A 133 -17.38 3.79 9.49
CA GLN A 133 -16.22 3.63 10.36
C GLN A 133 -15.97 4.89 11.20
N ASN A 134 -16.00 6.07 10.58
CA ASN A 134 -15.80 7.32 11.30
C ASN A 134 -16.86 7.54 12.40
N MET A 135 -18.13 7.19 12.14
CA MET A 135 -19.18 7.25 13.17
C MET A 135 -18.95 6.25 14.32
N LEU A 136 -18.50 5.04 14.00
CA LEU A 136 -18.32 3.96 14.97
C LEU A 136 -17.06 4.12 15.83
N GLU A 137 -15.97 4.56 15.22
CA GLU A 137 -14.66 4.67 15.87
C GLU A 137 -14.46 6.02 16.55
N GLU A 138 -14.80 7.12 15.86
CA GLU A 138 -14.59 8.49 16.36
C GLU A 138 -15.84 9.06 17.06
N GLY A 139 -16.99 8.37 16.99
CA GLY A 139 -18.23 8.80 17.64
C GLY A 139 -18.91 10.01 17.00
N ASN A 140 -18.53 10.35 15.77
CA ASN A 140 -19.09 11.50 15.05
C ASN A 140 -20.54 11.26 14.61
N SER A 141 -21.30 12.35 14.50
CA SER A 141 -22.61 12.30 13.84
C SER A 141 -22.49 11.95 12.35
N LEU A 142 -23.60 11.53 11.74
CA LEU A 142 -23.62 11.21 10.31
C LEU A 142 -23.19 12.42 9.47
N GLU A 143 -23.66 13.61 9.82
CA GLU A 143 -23.35 14.85 9.12
C GLU A 143 -21.86 15.20 9.23
N GLU A 144 -21.26 15.08 10.42
CA GLU A 144 -19.84 15.35 10.64
C GLU A 144 -18.94 14.34 9.93
N ALA A 145 -19.30 13.06 9.98
CA ALA A 145 -18.58 12.00 9.30
C ALA A 145 -18.61 12.20 7.77
N GLN A 146 -19.78 12.52 7.21
CA GLN A 146 -19.90 12.84 5.78
C GLN A 146 -19.07 14.07 5.40
N ALA A 147 -19.15 15.15 6.17
CA ALA A 147 -18.38 16.37 5.90
C ALA A 147 -16.87 16.10 5.94
N THR A 148 -16.41 15.27 6.87
CA THR A 148 -14.98 14.89 6.98
C THR A 148 -14.51 14.11 5.75
N ILE A 149 -15.26 13.09 5.34
CA ILE A 149 -14.91 12.28 4.16
C ILE A 149 -15.00 13.12 2.87
N ASP A 150 -16.00 13.98 2.74
CA ASP A 150 -16.15 14.88 1.59
C ASP A 150 -15.02 15.91 1.52
N PHE A 151 -14.59 16.47 2.66
CA PHE A 151 -13.45 17.38 2.73
C PHE A 151 -12.16 16.70 2.24
N ILE A 152 -11.87 15.49 2.72
CA ILE A 152 -10.68 14.73 2.31
C ILE A 152 -10.76 14.39 0.81
N THR A 153 -11.92 13.96 0.33
CA THR A 153 -12.14 13.61 -1.09
C THR A 153 -11.92 14.82 -2.01
N ASN A 154 -12.45 15.98 -1.62
CA ASN A 154 -12.26 17.23 -2.36
C ASN A 154 -10.80 17.67 -2.34
N MET A 155 -10.14 17.58 -1.18
CA MET A 155 -8.72 17.91 -1.05
C MET A 155 -7.85 17.07 -2.00
N ILE A 156 -8.13 15.77 -2.09
CA ILE A 156 -7.43 14.87 -3.03
C ILE A 156 -7.72 15.27 -4.48
N GLY A 157 -8.97 15.65 -4.78
CA GLY A 157 -9.40 16.03 -6.13
C GLY A 157 -8.70 17.26 -6.73
N TYR A 158 -8.10 18.12 -5.91
CA TYR A 158 -7.28 19.25 -6.38
C TYR A 158 -5.91 18.83 -6.92
N PHE A 159 -5.44 17.62 -6.57
CA PHE A 159 -4.18 17.08 -7.05
C PHE A 159 -4.45 16.07 -8.15
N LYS A 160 -3.56 16.01 -9.13
CA LYS A 160 -3.50 14.95 -10.12
C LYS A 160 -2.42 13.94 -9.75
N SER A 161 -1.24 14.42 -9.41
CA SER A 161 -0.17 13.59 -8.88
C SER A 161 0.77 14.38 -7.98
N ALA A 162 1.45 13.70 -7.06
CA ALA A 162 2.56 14.26 -6.31
C ALA A 162 3.71 13.26 -6.29
N LYS A 163 4.89 13.70 -6.70
CA LYS A 163 6.13 12.92 -6.66
C LYS A 163 7.12 13.61 -5.74
N VAL A 164 7.61 12.87 -4.76
CA VAL A 164 8.69 13.32 -3.87
C VAL A 164 9.89 12.45 -4.09
N THR A 165 11.02 13.06 -4.43
CA THR A 165 12.29 12.39 -4.64
C THR A 165 13.32 12.92 -3.66
N PHE A 166 13.96 12.03 -2.92
CA PHE A 166 14.97 12.38 -1.93
C PHE A 166 16.26 11.58 -2.18
N GLY A 167 17.39 12.27 -2.26
CA GLY A 167 18.67 11.61 -2.52
C GLY A 167 19.90 12.47 -2.23
N PRO A 168 21.06 11.83 -2.04
CA PRO A 168 22.33 12.52 -1.91
C PRO A 168 22.74 13.17 -3.24
N SER A 169 23.30 14.37 -3.18
CA SER A 169 23.91 15.08 -4.30
C SER A 169 25.14 15.83 -3.82
N ALA A 170 26.34 15.37 -4.23
CA ALA A 170 27.63 16.02 -3.94
C ALA A 170 27.80 16.51 -2.48
N GLY A 171 27.50 15.66 -1.50
CA GLY A 171 27.61 15.98 -0.07
C GLY A 171 26.45 16.78 0.53
N LYS A 172 25.36 16.98 -0.21
CA LYS A 172 24.11 17.60 0.26
C LYS A 172 22.94 16.64 0.07
N LEU A 173 21.90 16.80 0.88
CA LEU A 173 20.62 16.14 0.67
C LEU A 173 19.76 17.00 -0.25
N LYS A 174 19.26 16.41 -1.34
CA LYS A 174 18.34 17.07 -2.27
C LYS A 174 16.95 16.47 -2.10
N LEU A 175 15.98 17.33 -1.80
CA LEU A 175 14.55 17.03 -1.85
C LEU A 175 13.98 17.71 -3.10
N ALA A 176 13.34 16.93 -3.97
CA ALA A 176 12.57 17.42 -5.11
C ALA A 176 11.11 17.01 -4.93
N VAL A 177 10.20 17.97 -5.10
CA VAL A 177 8.76 17.76 -5.00
C VAL A 177 8.14 18.26 -6.30
N ASP A 178 7.54 17.35 -7.05
CA ASP A 178 6.78 17.65 -8.27
C ASP A 178 5.30 17.44 -7.95
N VAL A 179 4.49 18.50 -8.05
CA VAL A 179 3.05 18.43 -7.83
C VAL A 179 2.34 18.84 -9.11
N GLU A 180 1.46 17.98 -9.60
CA GLU A 180 0.55 18.28 -10.67
C GLU A 180 -0.84 18.51 -10.06
N VAL A 181 -1.43 19.68 -10.32
CA VAL A 181 -2.76 20.05 -9.83
C VAL A 181 -3.80 19.90 -10.92
N ASN A 182 -5.04 19.64 -10.51
CA ASN A 182 -6.17 19.56 -11.42
C ASN A 182 -6.73 20.97 -11.68
N THR A 183 -6.49 21.53 -12.86
CA THR A 183 -6.89 22.90 -13.21
C THR A 183 -8.38 23.04 -13.57
N ASP A 184 -9.09 21.93 -13.76
CA ASP A 184 -10.48 21.93 -14.23
C ASP A 184 -11.50 22.32 -13.13
N GLN A 185 -11.06 22.55 -11.89
CA GLN A 185 -11.91 23.00 -10.77
C GLN A 185 -11.84 24.51 -10.46
N THR A 186 -11.10 25.30 -11.25
CA THR A 186 -10.86 26.72 -10.93
C THR A 186 -12.04 27.65 -11.28
N ASP A 187 -13.06 27.17 -11.99
CA ASP A 187 -14.16 28.01 -12.50
C ASP A 187 -15.36 28.18 -11.55
N LEU A 188 -15.30 27.67 -10.31
CA LEU A 188 -16.43 27.72 -9.37
C LEU A 188 -16.31 28.76 -8.24
N VAL A 189 -15.32 29.66 -8.29
CA VAL A 189 -15.19 30.77 -7.31
C VAL A 189 -15.17 32.13 -8.00
N SER A 190 -16.05 32.32 -8.98
CA SER A 190 -16.30 33.62 -9.62
C SER A 190 -17.77 33.76 -9.97
N GLU A 191 -18.63 33.88 -8.95
CA GLU A 191 -19.92 34.60 -9.01
C GLU A 191 -20.39 35.00 -7.61
#